data_AF-A0A932M0A5-F1
#
_entry.id   AF-A0A932M0A5-F1
#
_cell.length_a   1.000
_cell.length_b   1.000
_cell.length_c   1.000
_cell.angle_alpha   90.00
_cell.angle_beta   90.00
_cell.angle_gamma   90.00
#
_symmetry.space_group_name_H-M   'P 1'
#
loop_
_entity.id
_entity.type
_entity.pdbx_description
1 polymer ?
#
loop_
_entity_poly.entity_id
_entity_poly.type
_entity_poly.pdbx_seq_one_letter_code
_entity_poly.pdbx_strand_id
1 'polypeptide(L)' 'ALFEEIKFENGKIVNPRFSSYRLPRFTDIPSIEVVLIDRQDIPPAGAGETPIVAVAAAIRNAILAATGIPLRSLPLRLPA' A
#
# COMPACT_ATOMS: atom_id res chain seq x y z
N ALA A 1 -1.06 1.00 2.12
CA ALA A 1 -2.15 0.04 2.39
C ALA A 1 -2.41 -0.15 3.89
N LEU A 2 -1.40 -0.51 4.69
CA LEU A 2 -1.59 -0.94 6.08
C LEU A 2 -1.36 0.14 7.15
N PHE A 3 -0.48 1.11 6.88
CA PHE A 3 0.04 1.99 7.95
C PHE A 3 -0.30 3.47 7.79
N GLU A 4 0.01 4.02 6.62
CA GLU A 4 -0.02 5.45 6.34
C GLU A 4 -1.43 6.05 6.42
N GLU A 5 -1.60 7.06 7.27
CA GLU A 5 -2.85 7.79 7.47
C GLU A 5 -2.52 9.19 8.02
N ILE A 6 -3.01 10.23 7.35
CA ILE A 6 -2.98 11.60 7.87
C ILE A 6 -4.26 11.80 8.70
N LYS A 7 -4.09 12.21 9.97
CA LYS A 7 -5.19 12.45 10.89
C LYS A 7 -5.46 13.94 11.00
N PHE A 8 -6.75 14.30 10.99
CA PHE A 8 -7.21 15.68 11.09
C PHE A 8 -8.10 15.88 12.31
N GLU A 9 -7.86 16.95 13.06
CA GLU A 9 -8.73 17.42 14.13
C GLU A 9 -8.83 18.95 14.05
N ASN A 10 -10.05 19.49 14.09
CA ASN A 10 -10.31 20.94 14.01
C ASN A 10 -9.58 21.63 12.84
N GLY A 11 -9.55 20.98 11.67
CA GLY A 11 -8.89 21.48 10.47
C GLY A 11 -7.36 21.42 10.48
N LYS A 12 -6.75 20.74 11.46
CA LYS A 12 -5.29 20.64 11.61
C LYS A 12 -4.82 19.19 11.54
N ILE A 13 -3.64 18.98 10.95
CA ILE A 13 -2.97 17.67 10.97
C ILE A 13 -2.42 17.41 12.37
N VAL A 14 -2.79 16.29 12.98
CA VAL A 14 -2.37 15.95 14.36
C VAL A 14 -1.21 14.97 14.43
N ASN A 15 -0.82 14.34 13.31
CA ASN A 15 0.34 13.45 13.23
C ASN A 15 1.37 13.85 12.15
N PRO A 16 1.86 15.11 12.12
CA PRO A 16 2.71 15.59 11.02
C PRO A 16 4.18 15.14 11.09
N ARG A 17 4.58 14.38 12.11
CA ARG A 17 5.98 13.97 12.32
C ARG A 17 6.17 12.54 11.85
N PHE A 18 7.34 12.18 11.30
CA PHE A 18 7.64 10.79 10.93
C PHE A 18 7.58 9.80 12.11
N SER A 19 7.67 10.29 13.35
CA SER A 19 7.46 9.46 14.53
C SER A 19 5.98 9.11 14.78
N SER A 20 5.04 9.92 14.30
CA SER A 20 3.59 9.74 14.46
C SER A 20 2.84 9.40 13.17
N TYR A 21 3.46 9.61 12.01
CA TYR A 21 3.04 9.09 10.71
C TYR A 21 3.82 7.82 10.38
N ARG A 22 3.15 6.66 10.48
CA ARG A 22 3.82 5.36 10.33
C ARG A 22 4.09 5.03 8.86
N LEU A 23 5.32 5.26 8.42
CA LEU A 23 5.87 4.69 7.20
C LEU A 23 6.23 3.20 7.39
N PRO A 24 6.23 2.38 6.32
CA PRO A 24 6.85 1.06 6.34
C PRO A 24 8.32 1.13 6.78
N ARG A 25 8.74 0.19 7.62
CA ARG A 25 10.12 0.00 8.09
C ARG A 25 10.72 -1.24 7.43
N PHE A 26 12.03 -1.44 7.55
CA PHE A 26 12.70 -2.64 7.02
C PHE A 26 12.07 -3.95 7.50
N THR A 27 11.59 -4.01 8.74
CA THR A 27 10.91 -5.17 9.31
C THR A 27 9.52 -5.44 8.72
N ASP A 28 8.92 -4.45 8.05
CA ASP A 28 7.58 -4.55 7.47
C ASP A 28 7.63 -5.04 6.01
N ILE A 29 8.83 -5.12 5.40
CA ILE A 29 9.00 -5.42 3.98
C ILE A 29 9.09 -6.95 3.78
N PRO A 30 8.18 -7.56 2.99
CA PRO A 30 8.30 -8.96 2.61
C PRO A 30 9.36 -9.15 1.53
N SER A 31 9.66 -10.39 1.15
CA SER A 31 10.41 -10.65 -0.08
C SER A 31 9.64 -10.13 -1.28
N ILE A 32 10.32 -9.42 -2.18
CA ILE A 32 9.73 -8.82 -3.39
C ILE A 32 10.44 -9.42 -4.60
N GLU A 33 9.68 -10.14 -5.42
CA GLU A 33 10.11 -10.59 -6.74
C GLU A 33 9.63 -9.60 -7.79
N VAL A 34 10.51 -9.24 -8.73
CA VAL A 34 10.21 -8.33 -9.84
C VAL A 34 10.41 -9.08 -11.14
N VAL A 35 9.33 -9.20 -11.91
CA VAL A 35 9.35 -9.77 -13.26
C VAL A 35 9.18 -8.65 -14.27
N LEU A 36 10.19 -8.45 -15.12
CA LEU A 36 10.12 -7.53 -16.25
C LEU A 36 9.64 -8.29 -17.48
N ILE A 37 8.60 -7.79 -18.12
CA ILE A 37 8.10 -8.38 -19.37
C ILE A 37 8.93 -7.83 -20.52
N ASP A 38 9.76 -8.68 -21.13
CA ASP A 38 10.61 -8.31 -22.27
C ASP A 38 9.79 -8.30 -23.57
N ARG A 39 9.35 -7.11 -23.98
CA ARG A 39 8.60 -6.88 -25.23
C ARG A 39 9.39 -5.92 -26.13
N GLN A 40 10.34 -6.49 -26.87
CA GLN A 40 11.19 -5.72 -27.77
C GLN A 40 10.44 -5.20 -29.01
N ASP A 41 9.25 -5.73 -29.28
CA ASP A 41 8.36 -5.32 -30.37
C ASP A 41 7.57 -4.04 -30.09
N ILE A 42 7.59 -3.53 -28.84
CA ILE A 42 6.87 -2.31 -28.43
C ILE A 42 7.84 -1.23 -27.94
N PRO A 43 7.54 0.06 -28.16
CA PRO A 43 8.34 1.14 -27.59
C PRO A 43 8.39 1.09 -26.06
N PRO A 44 9.50 1.49 -25.43
CA PRO A 44 9.60 1.60 -23.98
C PRO A 44 8.53 2.54 -23.40
N ALA A 45 8.04 2.21 -22.21
CA ALA A 45 7.07 3.00 -21.46
C ALA A 45 7.52 3.23 -20.01
N GLY A 46 6.96 4.25 -19.36
CA GLY A 46 7.22 4.53 -17.96
C GLY A 46 6.65 3.45 -17.04
N ALA A 47 7.43 3.06 -16.03
CA ALA A 47 7.05 2.00 -15.07
C ALA A 47 7.15 2.44 -13.60
N GLY A 48 7.42 3.72 -13.32
CA GLY A 48 7.63 4.21 -11.95
C GLY A 48 6.38 4.14 -11.06
N GLU A 49 5.21 4.47 -11.62
CA GLU A 49 3.94 4.48 -10.88
C GLU A 49 3.21 3.14 -10.92
N THR A 50 3.48 2.31 -11.92
CA THR A 50 2.78 1.03 -12.14
C THR A 50 2.73 0.14 -10.89
N PRO A 51 3.82 -0.02 -10.11
CA PRO A 51 3.76 -0.82 -8.89
C PRO A 51 2.81 -0.24 -7.84
N ILE A 52 2.81 1.08 -7.61
CA ILE A 52 2.02 1.67 -6.51
C ILE A 52 0.52 1.58 -6.76
N VAL A 53 0.08 1.57 -8.03
CA VAL A 53 -1.33 1.48 -8.42
C VAL A 53 -1.99 0.19 -7.94
N ALA A 54 -1.28 -0.95 -8.02
CA ALA A 54 -1.86 -2.27 -7.73
C ALA A 54 -1.68 -2.74 -6.27
N VAL A 55 -0.63 -2.26 -5.58
CA VAL A 55 -0.20 -2.80 -4.27
C VAL A 55 -1.32 -2.80 -3.23
N ALA A 56 -2.07 -1.70 -3.08
CA ALA A 56 -3.11 -1.63 -2.05
C ALA A 56 -4.28 -2.61 -2.32
N ALA A 57 -4.70 -2.75 -3.58
CA ALA A 57 -5.76 -3.68 -3.97
C ALA A 57 -5.32 -5.14 -3.84
N ALA A 58 -4.07 -5.46 -4.21
CA ALA A 58 -3.49 -6.79 -4.04
C ALA A 58 -3.45 -7.20 -2.56
N ILE A 59 -3.00 -6.33 -1.67
CA ILE A 59 -2.99 -6.58 -0.22
C ILE A 59 -4.41 -6.77 0.32
N ARG A 60 -5.38 -5.93 -0.07
CA ARG A 60 -6.79 -6.11 0.34
C ARG A 60 -7.34 -7.46 -0.10
N ASN A 61 -7.05 -7.89 -1.32
CA ASN A 61 -7.43 -9.21 -1.81
C ASN A 61 -6.81 -10.35 -1.01
N ALA A 62 -5.54 -10.24 -0.63
CA ALA A 62 -4.89 -11.23 0.22
C ALA A 62 -5.57 -11.30 1.60
N ILE A 63 -5.91 -10.16 2.21
CA ILE A 63 -6.66 -10.14 3.48
C ILE A 63 -8.05 -10.77 3.33
N LEU A 64 -8.79 -10.43 2.27
CA LEU A 64 -10.09 -11.02 1.99
C LEU A 64 -9.99 -12.54 1.81
N ALA A 65 -9.01 -13.02 1.05
CA ALA A 65 -8.78 -14.44 0.85
C ALA A 65 -8.42 -15.18 2.15
N ALA A 66 -7.62 -14.54 3.01
CA ALA A 66 -7.18 -15.13 4.27
C ALA A 66 -8.23 -15.10 5.39
N THR A 67 -9.13 -14.10 5.38
CA THR A 67 -10.03 -13.82 6.52
C THR A 67 -11.51 -13.86 6.18
N GLY A 68 -11.88 -13.80 4.91
CA GLY A 68 -13.27 -13.61 4.46
C GLY A 68 -13.82 -12.19 4.67
N ILE A 69 -13.03 -11.26 5.22
CA ILE A 69 -13.50 -9.91 5.58
C ILE A 69 -13.27 -8.92 4.42
N PRO A 70 -14.32 -8.29 3.86
CA PRO A 70 -14.21 -7.41 2.71
C PRO A 70 -13.94 -5.95 3.12
N LEU A 71 -12.70 -5.67 3.55
CA LEU A 71 -12.26 -4.32 3.91
C LEU A 71 -12.30 -3.37 2.70
N ARG A 72 -12.87 -2.16 2.90
CA ARG A 72 -13.04 -1.13 1.85
C ARG A 72 -12.53 0.27 2.22
N SER A 73 -12.00 0.44 3.43
CA SER A 73 -11.38 1.69 3.86
C SER A 73 -9.90 1.48 4.11
N LEU A 74 -9.09 2.43 3.64
CA LEU A 74 -7.69 2.50 4.01
C LEU A 74 -7.52 3.33 5.30
N PRO A 75 -6.46 3.05 6.10
CA PRO A 75 -5.65 1.83 6.06
C PRO A 75 -6.47 0.57 6.36
N LEU A 76 -6.04 -0.58 5.82
CA LEU A 76 -6.73 -1.85 5.98
C LEU A 76 -6.55 -2.38 7.42
N ARG A 77 -7.53 -2.10 8.27
CA ARG A 77 -7.56 -2.55 9.68
C ARG A 77 -8.62 -3.62 9.84
N LEU A 78 -8.24 -4.74 10.46
CA LEU A 78 -9.22 -5.75 10.87
C LEU A 78 -10.08 -5.16 12.01
N PRO A 79 -11.38 -5.52 12.07
CA PRO A 79 -12.19 -5.26 13.24
C PRO A 79 -11.51 -5.89 14.47
N ALA A 80 -11.55 -5.18 15.59
CA ALA A 80 -11.15 -5.74 16.89
C ALA A 80 -12.10 -6.86 17.32
#